data_AF-A0A9N8EAM3-F1
#
_entry.id   AF-A0A9N8EAM3-F1
#
_cell.length_a   1.000
_cell.length_b   1.000
_cell.length_c   1.000
_cell.angle_alpha   90.00
_cell.angle_beta   90.00
_cell.angle_gamma   90.00
#
_symmetry.space_group_name_H-M   'P 1'
#
loop_
_entity.id
_entity.type
_entity.pdbx_description
1 polymer ?
#
loop_
_entity_poly.entity_id
_entity_poly.type
_entity_poly.pdbx_seq_one_letter_code
_entity_poly.pdbx_strand_id
1 'polypeptide(L)'
;MNSQALNTTGETLFCLYDNQALLAMDSKVASGYIVLMGGYPKTPKKKRKKKNKKNEESEENEEAVPKLDRGAINLAFMALTDGNVVDACFGVKTHSAAGTAGSRAAKMAADAKELLNEAVRSSGAVREIAVTAYGKAFQIVLQYNQDIKHLNFITRCYRWKPIHQEAEESLFQAFRALNEAIDAAH
;
A
#
# COMPACT_ATOMS: atom_id res chain seq x y z
N MET A 1 -9.83 10.34 -16.73
CA MET A 1 -9.72 8.94 -17.18
C MET A 1 -9.95 8.06 -15.97
N ASN A 2 -11.14 7.47 -15.85
CA ASN A 2 -11.49 6.53 -14.80
C ASN A 2 -11.01 5.14 -15.25
N SER A 3 -9.94 4.63 -14.65
CA SER A 3 -9.61 3.21 -14.72
C SER A 3 -10.19 2.53 -13.48
N GLN A 4 -11.51 2.36 -13.43
CA GLN A 4 -12.08 1.24 -12.68
C GLN A 4 -12.01 0.04 -13.63
N ALA A 5 -10.98 -0.79 -13.45
CA ALA A 5 -10.94 -2.08 -14.11
C ALA A 5 -12.04 -2.94 -13.46
N LEU A 6 -13.13 -3.15 -14.19
CA LEU A 6 -14.09 -4.20 -13.94
C LEU A 6 -13.36 -5.53 -14.14
N ASN A 7 -13.07 -6.24 -13.05
CA ASN A 7 -12.66 -7.64 -13.12
C ASN A 7 -13.90 -8.52 -13.26
N THR A 8 -13.83 -9.46 -14.19
CA THR A 8 -14.87 -10.38 -14.69
C THR A 8 -15.23 -11.54 -13.75
N THR A 9 -14.88 -11.43 -12.47
CA THR A 9 -15.32 -12.30 -11.38
C THR A 9 -16.07 -11.40 -10.41
N GLY A 10 -17.23 -11.79 -9.90
CA GLY A 10 -18.10 -10.95 -9.06
C GLY A 10 -17.53 -10.56 -7.69
N GLU A 11 -16.21 -10.34 -7.59
CA GLU A 11 -15.50 -9.84 -6.43
C GLU A 11 -15.68 -8.33 -6.35
N THR A 12 -16.38 -7.88 -5.31
CA THR A 12 -16.51 -6.46 -4.95
C THR A 12 -15.15 -5.95 -4.50
N LEU A 13 -14.40 -5.31 -5.41
CA LEU A 13 -13.13 -4.69 -5.04
C LEU A 13 -13.40 -3.29 -4.48
N PHE A 14 -13.23 -3.13 -3.18
CA PHE A 14 -13.34 -1.83 -2.52
C PHE A 14 -12.13 -0.96 -2.87
N CYS A 15 -12.38 0.33 -3.13
CA CYS A 15 -11.31 1.28 -3.41
C CYS A 15 -10.68 1.74 -2.09
N LEU A 16 -9.61 1.06 -1.67
CA LEU A 16 -8.90 1.34 -0.41
C LEU A 16 -7.70 2.27 -0.58
N TYR A 17 -7.27 2.53 -1.81
CA TYR A 17 -6.14 3.40 -2.12
C TYR A 17 -6.23 3.87 -3.59
N ASP A 18 -5.45 4.90 -3.94
CA ASP A 18 -5.25 5.35 -5.33
C ASP A 18 -3.82 5.02 -5.78
N ASN A 19 -3.66 4.18 -6.81
CA ASN A 19 -2.35 3.75 -7.31
C ASN A 19 -1.43 4.94 -7.63
N GLN A 20 -1.98 5.97 -8.29
CA GLN A 20 -1.19 7.10 -8.78
C GLN A 20 -0.72 7.96 -7.62
N ALA A 21 -1.60 8.26 -6.67
CA ALA A 21 -1.25 9.02 -5.48
C ALA A 21 -0.24 8.26 -4.61
N LEU A 22 -0.45 6.97 -4.40
CA LEU A 22 0.39 6.14 -3.55
C LEU A 22 1.80 5.95 -4.14
N LEU A 23 1.92 5.66 -5.44
CA LEU A 23 3.22 5.54 -6.10
C LEU A 23 3.95 6.88 -6.28
N ALA A 24 3.22 8.00 -6.31
CA ALA A 24 3.80 9.35 -6.32
C ALA A 24 4.29 9.82 -4.94
N MET A 25 4.03 9.05 -3.87
CA MET A 25 4.43 9.41 -2.51
C MET A 25 5.96 9.43 -2.36
N ASP A 26 6.46 10.46 -1.68
CA ASP A 26 7.89 10.62 -1.42
C ASP A 26 8.41 9.49 -0.51
N SER A 27 9.64 9.03 -0.78
CA SER A 27 10.25 7.93 -0.02
C SER A 27 10.36 8.22 1.48
N LYS A 28 10.58 9.48 1.88
CA LYS A 28 10.67 9.85 3.30
C LYS A 28 9.31 9.74 3.99
N VAL A 29 8.24 10.13 3.30
CA VAL A 29 6.87 10.04 3.80
C VAL A 29 6.47 8.57 3.94
N ALA A 30 6.67 7.75 2.91
CA ALA A 30 6.41 6.32 2.97
C ALA A 30 7.23 5.62 4.07
N SER A 31 8.50 6.00 4.25
CA SER A 31 9.32 5.50 5.35
C SER A 31 8.76 5.86 6.72
N GLY A 32 8.24 7.08 6.90
CA GLY A 32 7.58 7.50 8.14
C GLY A 32 6.34 6.67 8.44
N TYR A 33 5.53 6.38 7.42
CA TYR A 33 4.35 5.54 7.58
C TYR A 33 4.68 4.07 7.89
N ILE A 34 5.77 3.51 7.35
CA ILE A 34 6.20 2.16 7.75
C ILE A 34 6.51 2.09 9.25
N VAL A 35 7.22 3.08 9.77
CA VAL A 35 7.53 3.18 11.21
C VAL A 35 6.24 3.30 12.02
N LEU A 36 5.29 4.11 11.55
CA LEU A 36 3.99 4.28 12.21
C LEU A 36 3.15 2.98 12.21
N MET A 37 3.24 2.18 11.15
CA MET A 37 2.63 0.85 11.10
C MET A 37 3.38 -0.20 11.93
N GLY A 38 4.38 0.23 12.72
CA GLY A 38 5.19 -0.62 13.58
C GLY A 38 6.19 -1.52 12.83
N GLY A 39 6.40 -1.24 11.55
CA GLY A 39 7.43 -1.88 10.75
C GLY A 39 8.75 -1.12 10.81
N TYR A 40 9.80 -1.74 10.26
CA TYR A 40 11.04 -1.06 9.92
C TYR A 40 11.17 -1.04 8.40
N PRO A 41 11.59 0.09 7.79
CA PRO A 41 11.83 0.13 6.35
C PRO A 41 12.93 -0.87 6.03
N LYS A 42 12.56 -1.96 5.33
CA LYS A 42 13.53 -2.96 4.91
C LYS A 42 14.47 -2.32 3.90
N THR A 43 15.78 -2.44 4.11
CA THR A 43 16.74 -2.19 3.03
C THR A 43 16.54 -3.28 1.99
N PRO A 44 16.36 -2.95 0.71
CA PRO A 44 16.20 -3.98 -0.32
C PRO A 44 17.42 -4.90 -0.33
N LYS A 45 17.19 -6.21 -0.37
CA LYS A 45 18.26 -7.18 -0.64
C LYS A 45 18.75 -6.89 -2.07
N LYS A 46 19.95 -6.30 -2.21
CA LYS A 46 20.61 -6.12 -3.51
C LYS A 46 20.66 -7.48 -4.21
N LYS A 47 19.78 -7.72 -5.19
CA LYS A 47 19.90 -8.87 -6.09
C LYS A 47 21.18 -8.67 -6.91
N ARG A 48 22.31 -9.17 -6.40
CA ARG A 48 23.56 -9.28 -7.16
C ARG A 48 23.21 -10.12 -8.40
N LYS A 49 23.35 -9.54 -9.60
CA LYS A 49 23.26 -10.29 -10.86
C LYS A 49 24.30 -11.41 -10.84
N LYS A 50 23.88 -12.63 -10.49
CA LYS A 50 24.70 -13.82 -10.65
C LYS A 50 24.35 -14.43 -12.01
N LYS A 51 25.28 -14.24 -12.94
CA LYS A 51 25.30 -14.85 -14.28
C LYS A 51 25.36 -16.37 -14.10
N ASN A 52 24.43 -17.11 -14.72
CA ASN A 52 24.36 -18.57 -14.88
C ASN A 52 24.58 -19.45 -13.62
N LYS A 53 23.55 -20.18 -13.18
CA LYS A 53 23.52 -21.67 -13.20
C LYS A 53 22.17 -22.18 -12.64
N LYS A 54 21.61 -23.09 -13.42
CA LYS A 54 20.47 -24.02 -13.24
C LYS A 54 20.18 -24.48 -11.79
N ASN A 55 18.88 -24.67 -11.52
CA ASN A 55 18.24 -25.36 -10.40
C ASN A 55 18.52 -24.84 -8.98
N GLU A 56 17.51 -24.24 -8.36
CA GLU A 56 17.04 -24.60 -7.01
C GLU A 56 15.72 -23.87 -6.74
N GLU A 57 14.75 -24.61 -6.22
CA GLU A 57 13.46 -24.11 -5.73
C GLU A 57 13.72 -22.97 -4.75
N SER A 58 13.29 -21.77 -5.13
CA SER A 58 13.25 -20.65 -4.22
C SER A 58 12.08 -20.86 -3.26
N GLU A 59 12.36 -21.52 -2.13
CA GLU A 59 11.60 -21.32 -0.90
C GLU A 59 11.53 -19.80 -0.66
N GLU A 60 10.33 -19.25 -0.84
CA GLU A 60 9.96 -17.96 -0.32
C GLU A 60 10.12 -18.04 1.19
N ASN A 61 11.30 -17.64 1.67
CA ASN A 61 11.54 -17.34 3.07
C ASN A 61 10.62 -16.16 3.40
N GLU A 62 9.36 -16.45 3.77
CA GLU A 62 8.48 -15.58 4.51
C GLU A 62 9.18 -15.26 5.84
N GLU A 63 10.15 -14.35 5.78
CA GLU A 63 10.82 -13.79 6.96
C GLU A 63 9.72 -13.22 7.85
N ALA A 64 9.44 -13.94 8.93
CA ALA A 64 8.34 -13.68 9.85
C ALA A 64 8.28 -12.18 10.16
N VAL A 65 7.21 -11.53 9.71
CA VAL A 65 6.92 -10.14 10.09
C VAL A 65 6.93 -10.13 11.62
N PRO A 66 7.78 -9.31 12.28
CA PRO A 66 7.82 -9.27 13.73
C PRO A 66 6.40 -9.03 14.23
N LYS A 67 5.89 -9.96 15.03
CA LYS A 67 4.51 -9.89 15.55
C LYS A 67 4.40 -8.60 16.34
N LEU A 68 3.63 -7.67 15.78
CA LEU A 68 3.32 -6.41 16.44
C LEU A 68 2.54 -6.70 17.72
N ASP A 69 2.92 -6.05 18.80
CA ASP A 69 2.10 -6.09 20.01
C ASP A 69 0.73 -5.47 19.71
N ARG A 70 -0.31 -5.96 20.38
CA ARG A 70 -1.70 -5.55 20.18
C ARG A 70 -1.88 -4.04 20.38
N GLY A 71 -1.11 -3.44 21.28
CA GLY A 71 -1.09 -1.98 21.47
C GLY A 71 -0.59 -1.24 20.23
N ALA A 72 0.48 -1.72 19.60
CA ALA A 72 1.04 -1.13 18.39
C ALA A 72 0.08 -1.28 17.19
N ILE A 73 -0.59 -2.43 17.07
CA ILE A 73 -1.62 -2.66 16.04
C ILE A 73 -2.77 -1.67 16.21
N ASN A 74 -3.26 -1.46 17.43
CA ASN A 74 -4.35 -0.51 17.69
C ASN A 74 -3.93 0.91 17.32
N LEU A 75 -2.72 1.33 17.71
CA LEU A 75 -2.20 2.66 17.37
C LEU A 75 -2.05 2.84 15.85
N ALA A 76 -1.49 1.85 15.17
CA ALA A 76 -1.35 1.88 13.71
C ALA A 76 -2.71 1.93 13.01
N PHE A 77 -3.69 1.17 13.51
CA PHE A 77 -5.04 1.21 12.96
C PHE A 77 -5.74 2.56 13.20
N MET A 78 -5.59 3.15 14.39
CA MET A 78 -6.06 4.52 14.63
C MET A 78 -5.43 5.52 13.67
N ALA A 79 -4.15 5.34 13.31
CA ALA A 79 -3.53 6.20 12.29
C ALA A 79 -4.12 6.00 10.89
N LEU A 80 -4.65 4.82 10.57
CA LEU A 80 -5.39 4.56 9.32
C LEU A 80 -6.75 5.29 9.32
N THR A 81 -7.55 5.11 10.39
CA THR A 81 -8.93 5.59 10.43
C THR A 81 -9.05 7.05 10.83
N ASP A 82 -8.36 7.44 11.90
CA ASP A 82 -8.48 8.77 12.52
C ASP A 82 -7.30 9.67 12.14
N GLY A 83 -6.21 9.08 11.65
CA GLY A 83 -5.03 9.79 11.16
C GLY A 83 -5.09 10.13 9.67
N ASN A 84 -3.93 10.46 9.11
CA ASN A 84 -3.78 10.89 7.72
C ASN A 84 -3.19 9.82 6.79
N VAL A 85 -3.07 8.56 7.26
CA VAL A 85 -2.40 7.51 6.50
C VAL A 85 -3.21 7.16 5.24
N VAL A 86 -4.52 6.90 5.39
CA VAL A 86 -5.41 6.64 4.25
C VAL A 86 -5.52 7.88 3.36
N ASP A 87 -5.62 9.08 3.94
CA ASP A 87 -5.65 10.35 3.22
C ASP A 87 -4.44 10.50 2.28
N ALA A 88 -3.24 10.14 2.77
CA ALA A 88 -2.02 10.16 1.97
C ALA A 88 -2.04 9.13 0.83
N CYS A 89 -2.65 7.95 1.03
CA CYS A 89 -2.84 6.94 -0.01
C CYS A 89 -3.78 7.37 -1.13
N PHE A 90 -4.61 8.41 -0.91
CA PHE A 90 -5.44 9.04 -1.94
C PHE A 90 -4.88 10.39 -2.42
N GLY A 91 -3.74 10.84 -1.90
CA GLY A 91 -3.10 12.09 -2.32
C GLY A 91 -3.77 13.34 -1.74
N VAL A 92 -4.50 13.21 -0.63
CA VAL A 92 -5.12 14.33 0.07
C VAL A 92 -4.02 15.13 0.78
N LYS A 93 -3.84 16.40 0.38
CA LYS A 93 -2.84 17.29 0.97
C LYS A 93 -3.39 17.93 2.24
N THR A 94 -2.80 17.60 3.40
CA THR A 94 -3.21 18.12 4.72
C THR A 94 -2.88 19.60 4.95
N HIS A 95 -2.09 20.25 4.08
CA HIS A 95 -1.60 21.62 4.26
C HIS A 95 -2.11 22.64 3.23
N SER A 96 -3.03 22.27 2.35
CA SER A 96 -3.68 23.27 1.50
C SER A 96 -4.72 24.02 2.34
N ALA A 97 -4.47 25.31 2.57
CA ALA A 97 -5.33 26.22 3.31
C ALA A 97 -6.82 26.04 2.94
N ALA A 98 -7.67 26.13 3.95
CA ALA A 98 -9.13 26.14 3.89
C ALA A 98 -9.63 26.80 2.58
N GLY A 99 -10.10 26.00 1.63
CA GLY A 99 -10.52 26.54 0.33
C GLY A 99 -11.09 25.54 -0.67
N THR A 100 -10.68 24.27 -0.65
CA THR A 100 -11.27 23.26 -1.54
C THR A 100 -12.13 22.28 -0.76
N ALA A 101 -13.39 22.67 -0.58
CA ALA A 101 -14.46 21.73 -0.32
C ALA A 101 -14.41 20.58 -1.35
N GLY A 102 -14.40 19.34 -0.86
CA GLY A 102 -14.77 18.15 -1.65
C GLY A 102 -13.88 17.80 -2.83
N SER A 103 -12.57 17.62 -2.62
CA SER A 103 -11.79 16.88 -3.64
C SER A 103 -12.29 15.42 -3.67
N ARG A 104 -12.42 14.84 -4.87
CA ARG A 104 -12.81 13.43 -5.04
C ARG A 104 -11.93 12.48 -4.19
N ALA A 105 -10.64 12.79 -4.09
CA ALA A 105 -9.69 12.06 -3.26
C ALA A 105 -10.07 12.09 -1.77
N ALA A 106 -10.47 13.25 -1.24
CA ALA A 106 -10.90 13.37 0.16
C ALA A 106 -12.17 12.56 0.44
N LYS A 107 -13.12 12.54 -0.51
CA LYS A 107 -14.31 11.70 -0.39
C LYS A 107 -13.94 10.21 -0.40
N MET A 108 -13.12 9.76 -1.36
CA MET A 108 -12.70 8.36 -1.45
C MET A 108 -11.92 7.91 -0.21
N ALA A 109 -11.07 8.77 0.34
CA ALA A 109 -10.38 8.51 1.60
C ALA A 109 -11.35 8.38 2.78
N ALA A 110 -12.36 9.26 2.87
CA ALA A 110 -13.39 9.18 3.89
C ALA A 110 -14.22 7.89 3.77
N ASP A 111 -14.66 7.54 2.55
CA ASP A 111 -15.42 6.32 2.27
C ASP A 111 -14.59 5.08 2.66
N ALA A 112 -13.29 5.04 2.34
CA ALA A 112 -12.39 3.95 2.73
C ALA A 112 -12.19 3.84 4.25
N LYS A 113 -12.08 4.97 4.95
CA LYS A 113 -11.98 5.00 6.43
C LYS A 113 -13.27 4.51 7.08
N GLU A 114 -14.43 4.91 6.56
CA GLU A 114 -15.74 4.45 7.05
C GLU A 114 -15.89 2.94 6.88
N LEU A 115 -15.55 2.42 5.69
CA LEU A 115 -15.56 0.99 5.38
C LEU A 115 -14.66 0.19 6.33
N LEU A 116 -13.43 0.66 6.60
CA LEU A 116 -12.52 0.00 7.54
C LEU A 116 -13.07 0.00 8.97
N ASN A 117 -13.67 1.10 9.40
CA ASN A 117 -14.29 1.20 10.72
C ASN A 117 -15.47 0.25 10.87
N GLU A 118 -16.31 0.13 9.85
CA GLU A 118 -17.46 -0.76 9.87
C GLU A 118 -17.01 -2.23 9.88
N ALA A 119 -16.08 -2.61 8.99
CA ALA A 119 -15.57 -3.97 8.92
C ALA A 119 -14.92 -4.44 10.24
N VAL A 120 -14.24 -3.54 10.97
CA VAL A 120 -13.64 -3.86 12.28
C VAL A 120 -14.68 -4.04 13.39
N ARG A 121 -15.87 -3.44 13.28
CA ARG A 121 -16.98 -3.71 14.22
C ARG A 121 -17.48 -5.14 14.07
N SER A 122 -17.50 -5.66 12.84
CA SER A 122 -17.88 -7.05 12.54
C SER A 122 -16.78 -8.05 12.89
N SER A 123 -15.50 -7.72 12.61
CA SER A 123 -14.37 -8.62 12.84
C SER A 123 -13.10 -7.90 13.29
N GLY A 124 -12.64 -8.24 14.50
CA GLY A 124 -11.39 -7.69 15.04
C GLY A 124 -10.13 -8.04 14.22
N ALA A 125 -10.17 -9.12 13.42
CA ALA A 125 -9.05 -9.54 12.58
C ALA A 125 -8.77 -8.56 11.42
N VAL A 126 -9.80 -7.86 10.93
CA VAL A 126 -9.68 -6.85 9.87
C VAL A 126 -8.67 -5.78 10.25
N ARG A 127 -8.54 -5.46 11.54
CA ARG A 127 -7.58 -4.51 12.07
C ARG A 127 -6.13 -4.89 11.73
N GLU A 128 -5.77 -6.13 12.03
CA GLU A 128 -4.41 -6.63 11.81
C GLU A 128 -4.10 -6.74 10.31
N ILE A 129 -5.09 -7.19 9.53
CA ILE A 129 -4.99 -7.31 8.07
C ILE A 129 -4.81 -5.92 7.44
N ALA A 130 -5.57 -4.92 7.90
CA ALA A 130 -5.46 -3.55 7.41
C ALA A 130 -4.07 -2.96 7.68
N VAL A 131 -3.60 -3.00 8.93
CA VAL A 131 -2.26 -2.51 9.29
C VAL A 131 -1.18 -3.21 8.47
N THR A 132 -1.30 -4.52 8.28
CA THR A 132 -0.36 -5.31 7.47
C THR A 132 -0.39 -4.92 6.00
N ALA A 133 -1.57 -4.76 5.39
CA ALA A 133 -1.74 -4.40 3.99
C ALA A 133 -1.14 -3.02 3.68
N TYR A 134 -1.48 -2.01 4.49
CA TYR A 134 -0.92 -0.66 4.33
C TYR A 134 0.59 -0.63 4.60
N GLY A 135 1.08 -1.37 5.62
CA GLY A 135 2.51 -1.53 5.87
C GLY A 135 3.26 -2.11 4.67
N LYS A 136 2.72 -3.16 4.04
CA LYS A 136 3.26 -3.74 2.79
C LYS A 136 3.21 -2.74 1.63
N ALA A 137 2.12 -1.99 1.50
CA ALA A 137 1.96 -0.99 0.45
C ALA A 137 3.06 0.08 0.51
N PHE A 138 3.37 0.60 1.70
CA PHE A 138 4.46 1.58 1.84
C PHE A 138 5.85 0.98 1.56
N GLN A 139 6.07 -0.31 1.86
CA GLN A 139 7.30 -1.00 1.46
C GLN A 139 7.43 -1.09 -0.07
N ILE A 140 6.33 -1.37 -0.76
CA ILE A 140 6.29 -1.38 -2.24
C ILE A 140 6.62 0.01 -2.80
N VAL A 141 6.05 1.07 -2.21
CA VAL A 141 6.36 2.46 -2.60
C VAL A 141 7.85 2.79 -2.41
N LEU A 142 8.48 2.34 -1.31
CA LEU A 142 9.92 2.52 -1.11
C LEU A 142 10.75 1.81 -2.19
N GLN A 143 10.39 0.57 -2.50
CA GLN A 143 11.07 -0.23 -3.52
C GLN A 143 10.94 0.43 -4.91
N TYR A 144 9.72 0.81 -5.29
CA TYR A 144 9.42 1.51 -6.52
C TYR A 144 10.24 2.80 -6.68
N ASN A 145 10.29 3.63 -5.63
CA ASN A 145 11.08 4.85 -5.62
C ASN A 145 12.59 4.59 -5.82
N GLN A 146 13.12 3.51 -5.24
CA GLN A 146 14.53 3.13 -5.40
C GLN A 146 14.80 2.64 -6.83
N ASP A 147 13.93 1.80 -7.38
CA ASP A 147 14.08 1.27 -8.73
C ASP A 147 14.04 2.39 -9.79
N ILE A 148 13.19 3.40 -9.60
CA ILE A 148 13.15 4.56 -10.48
C ILE A 148 14.38 5.46 -10.32
N LYS A 149 14.90 5.64 -9.10
CA LYS A 149 16.13 6.43 -8.86
C LYS A 149 17.34 5.84 -9.60
N HIS A 150 17.33 4.55 -9.88
CA HIS A 150 18.38 3.86 -10.64
C HIS A 150 18.21 3.95 -12.18
N LEU A 151 17.16 4.59 -12.68
CA LEU A 151 16.95 4.80 -14.11
C LEU A 151 17.63 6.08 -14.59
N ASN A 152 18.57 5.93 -15.53
CA ASN A 152 19.08 7.04 -16.34
C ASN A 152 18.03 7.51 -17.37
N PHE A 153 18.24 8.67 -17.99
CA PHE A 153 17.33 9.28 -18.98
C PHE A 153 16.86 8.30 -20.06
N ILE A 154 17.78 7.59 -20.72
CA ILE A 154 17.45 6.61 -21.79
C ILE A 154 16.65 5.43 -21.23
N THR A 155 17.05 4.89 -20.08
CA THR A 155 16.35 3.77 -19.45
C THR A 155 14.99 4.15 -18.88
N ARG A 156 14.76 5.42 -18.56
CA ARG A 156 13.48 5.91 -18.04
C ARG A 156 12.36 5.76 -19.06
N CYS A 157 12.63 6.00 -20.34
CA CYS A 157 11.63 5.87 -21.40
C CYS A 157 11.15 4.42 -21.65
N TYR A 158 11.99 3.42 -21.38
CA TYR A 158 11.68 2.01 -21.69
C TYR A 158 11.41 1.13 -20.45
N ARG A 159 12.09 1.40 -19.34
CA ARG A 159 12.02 0.57 -18.12
C ARG A 159 11.06 1.11 -17.06
N TRP A 160 10.63 2.37 -17.15
CA TRP A 160 9.68 2.91 -16.20
C TRP A 160 8.34 2.17 -16.25
N LYS A 161 7.82 1.89 -17.46
CA LYS A 161 6.54 1.20 -17.64
C LYS A 161 6.49 -0.19 -16.96
N PRO A 162 7.44 -1.11 -17.18
CA PRO A 162 7.41 -2.40 -16.50
C PRO A 162 7.57 -2.27 -14.97
N ILE A 163 8.42 -1.36 -14.48
CA ILE A 163 8.58 -1.12 -13.03
C ILE A 163 7.27 -0.60 -12.41
N HIS A 164 6.57 0.29 -13.13
CA HIS A 164 5.26 0.80 -12.69
C HIS A 164 4.20 -0.30 -12.65
N GLN A 165 4.14 -1.13 -13.69
CA GLN A 165 3.18 -2.24 -13.75
C GLN A 165 3.42 -3.27 -12.64
N GLU A 166 4.68 -3.65 -12.39
CA GLU A 166 5.06 -4.56 -11.31
C GLU A 166 4.68 -4.00 -9.93
N ALA A 167 4.84 -2.69 -9.72
CA ALA A 167 4.45 -2.03 -8.49
C ALA A 167 2.93 -1.98 -8.31
N GLU A 168 2.15 -1.69 -9.37
CA GLU A 168 0.68 -1.72 -9.32
C GLU A 168 0.14 -3.13 -9.01
N GLU A 169 0.70 -4.15 -9.63
CA GLU A 169 0.34 -5.55 -9.35
C GLU A 169 0.69 -5.94 -7.92
N SER A 170 1.87 -5.55 -7.44
CA SER A 170 2.28 -5.78 -6.04
C SER A 170 1.35 -5.09 -5.04
N LEU A 171 0.91 -3.87 -5.34
CA LEU A 171 -0.07 -3.14 -4.52
C LEU A 171 -1.42 -3.88 -4.50
N PHE A 172 -1.90 -4.31 -5.67
CA PHE A 172 -3.14 -5.10 -5.76
C PHE A 172 -3.07 -6.35 -4.89
N GLN A 173 -1.98 -7.12 -4.98
CA GLN A 173 -1.78 -8.32 -4.16
C GLN A 173 -1.70 -7.99 -2.65
N ALA A 174 -1.08 -6.88 -2.27
CA ALA A 174 -0.98 -6.47 -0.87
C ALA A 174 -2.35 -6.16 -0.23
N PHE A 175 -3.29 -5.64 -1.02
CA PHE A 175 -4.65 -5.28 -0.55
C PHE A 175 -5.69 -6.38 -0.77
N ARG A 176 -5.35 -7.47 -1.45
CA ARG A 176 -6.28 -8.57 -1.73
C ARG A 176 -6.92 -9.15 -0.47
N ALA A 177 -6.10 -9.57 0.49
CA ALA A 177 -6.58 -10.15 1.75
C ALA A 177 -7.45 -9.18 2.56
N LEU A 178 -7.20 -7.87 2.45
CA LEU A 178 -8.00 -6.85 3.11
C LEU A 178 -9.38 -6.70 2.44
N ASN A 179 -9.43 -6.70 1.11
CA ASN A 179 -10.70 -6.67 0.39
C ASN A 179 -11.55 -7.90 0.72
N GLU A 180 -10.95 -9.10 0.69
CA GLU A 180 -11.64 -10.34 1.05
C GLU A 180 -12.15 -10.31 2.50
N ALA A 181 -11.37 -9.77 3.44
CA ALA A 181 -11.78 -9.64 4.84
C ALA A 181 -12.91 -8.61 5.06
N ILE A 182 -12.93 -7.53 4.27
CA ILE A 182 -14.01 -6.54 4.31
C ILE A 182 -15.29 -7.09 3.68
N ASP A 183 -15.18 -7.76 2.54
CA ASP A 183 -16.32 -8.39 1.85
C ASP A 183 -16.99 -9.44 2.76
N ALA A 184 -16.19 -10.24 3.47
CA ALA A 184 -16.68 -11.22 4.44
C ALA A 184 -17.27 -10.60 5.74
N ALA A 185 -16.98 -9.32 6.00
CA ALA A 185 -17.47 -8.60 7.18
C ALA A 185 -18.75 -7.80 6.92
N HIS A 186 -19.16 -7.72 5.64
CA HIS A 186 -20.36 -7.05 5.15
C HIS A 186 -21.55 -8.00 5.01
#